data_AF-A0A4Q3CJ38-F1
#
_entry.id   AF-A0A4Q3CJ38-F1
#
_cell.length_a   1.000
_cell.length_b   1.000
_cell.length_c   1.000
_cell.angle_alpha   90.00
_cell.angle_beta   90.00
_cell.angle_gamma   90.00
#
_symmetry.space_group_name_H-M   'P 1'
#
loop_
_entity.id
_entity.type
_entity.pdbx_description
1 polymer ?
#
loop_
_entity_poly.entity_id
_entity_poly.type
_entity_poly.pdbx_seq_one_letter_code
_entity_poly.pdbx_strand_id
1 'polypeptide(L)' 'GKSFTIIAQNNSAKNVYIQSAELNGKPYNKCFIDYAEITAGGTLKLVMGSTPSKTWGLSN' A
#
# COMPACT_ATOMS: atom_id res chain seq x y z
N GLY A 1 20.94 -4.56 -7.29
CA GLY A 1 19.74 -3.76 -7.00
C GLY A 1 18.88 -4.53 -6.02
N LYS A 2 18.19 -3.84 -5.11
CA LYS A 2 17.22 -4.47 -4.22
C LYS A 2 15.84 -4.45 -4.88
N SER A 3 15.05 -5.49 -4.67
CA SER A 3 13.71 -5.58 -5.23
C SER A 3 12.68 -4.97 -4.27
N PHE A 4 11.73 -4.23 -4.84
CA PHE A 4 10.57 -3.72 -4.13
C PHE A 4 9.32 -4.39 -4.70
N THR A 5 8.62 -5.15 -3.86
CA THR A 5 7.46 -5.95 -4.28
C THR A 5 6.18 -5.26 -3.84
N ILE A 6 5.23 -5.10 -4.75
CA ILE A 6 3.89 -4.59 -4.44
C ILE A 6 2.90 -5.75 -4.54
N ILE A 7 2.20 -6.04 -3.44
CA ILE A 7 1.18 -7.08 -3.36
C ILE A 7 -0.17 -6.42 -3.18
N ALA A 8 -1.01 -6.43 -4.21
CA ALA A 8 -2.38 -5.92 -4.14
C ALA A 8 -3.36 -7.07 -3.85
N GLN A 9 -3.70 -7.27 -2.59
CA GLN A 9 -4.68 -8.26 -2.15
C GLN A 9 -6.10 -7.80 -2.50
N ASN A 10 -6.94 -8.74 -2.93
CA ASN A 10 -8.32 -8.49 -3.35
C ASN A 10 -8.48 -7.51 -4.53
N ASN A 11 -7.41 -7.25 -5.29
CA ASN A 11 -7.50 -6.40 -6.47
C ASN A 11 -8.39 -7.04 -7.54
N SER A 12 -9.38 -6.29 -8.01
CA SER A 12 -10.28 -6.69 -9.09
C SER A 12 -10.84 -5.45 -9.76
N ALA A 13 -11.49 -5.60 -10.92
CA ALA A 13 -12.17 -4.48 -11.59
C ALA A 13 -13.20 -3.76 -10.71
N LYS A 14 -13.71 -4.43 -9.66
CA LYS A 14 -14.63 -3.83 -8.67
C LYS A 14 -13.88 -3.23 -7.48
N ASN A 15 -12.73 -3.77 -7.13
CA ASN A 15 -11.99 -3.42 -5.92
C ASN A 15 -10.80 -2.52 -6.27
N VAL A 16 -11.10 -1.26 -6.58
CA VAL A 16 -10.11 -0.28 -7.03
C VAL A 16 -9.58 0.62 -5.89
N TYR A 17 -10.18 0.56 -4.70
CA TYR A 17 -9.84 1.44 -3.58
C TYR A 17 -8.96 0.73 -2.55
N ILE A 18 -7.88 1.37 -2.12
CA ILE A 18 -7.02 0.86 -1.05
C ILE A 18 -7.74 1.03 0.30
N GLN A 19 -7.93 -0.07 1.03
CA GLN A 19 -8.53 -0.13 2.37
C GLN A 19 -7.47 0.03 3.46
N SER A 20 -6.31 -0.59 3.27
CA SER A 20 -5.16 -0.52 4.16
C SER A 20 -3.88 -0.81 3.39
N ALA A 21 -2.75 -0.37 3.93
CA ALA A 21 -1.44 -0.71 3.41
C ALA A 21 -0.51 -1.12 4.55
N GLU A 22 0.44 -2.00 4.23
CA GLU A 22 1.51 -2.42 5.11
C GLU A 22 2.82 -2.33 4.33
N LEU A 23 3.82 -1.66 4.91
CA LEU A 23 5.17 -1.58 4.37
C LEU A 23 6.07 -2.45 5.25
N ASN A 24 6.66 -3.49 4.67
CA ASN A 24 7.54 -4.43 5.36
C ASN A 24 6.88 -5.03 6.62
N GLY A 25 5.56 -5.27 6.57
CA GLY A 25 4.77 -5.83 7.68
C GLY A 25 4.37 -4.82 8.76
N LYS A 26 4.66 -3.52 8.57
CA LYS A 26 4.22 -2.45 9.46
C LYS A 26 3.04 -1.69 8.85
N PRO A 27 2.01 -1.33 9.62
CA PRO A 27 0.91 -0.50 9.14
C PRO A 27 1.43 0.79 8.50
N TYR A 28 0.97 1.07 7.29
CA TYR A 28 1.41 2.18 6.48
C TYR A 28 0.20 3.01 6.06
N ASN A 29 0.04 4.20 6.63
CA ASN A 29 -1.14 5.05 6.41
C ASN A 29 -0.84 6.30 5.58
N LYS A 30 0.35 6.39 4.98
CA LYS A 30 0.75 7.51 4.11
C LYS A 30 0.30 7.25 2.67
N CYS A 31 -0.10 8.32 1.98
CA CYS A 31 -0.45 8.30 0.55
C CYS A 31 0.75 8.36 -0.40
N PHE A 32 1.96 8.44 0.13
CA PHE A 32 3.21 8.50 -0.64
C PHE A 32 4.18 7.45 -0.12
N ILE A 33 5.18 7.08 -0.90
CA ILE A 33 6.27 6.21 -0.47
C ILE A 33 7.57 6.94 -0.77
N ASP A 34 8.44 7.04 0.23
CA ASP A 34 9.73 7.70 0.08
C ASP A 34 10.66 6.88 -0.82
N TYR A 35 11.45 7.57 -1.65
CA TYR A 35 12.44 6.91 -2.52
C TYR A 35 13.45 6.06 -1.71
N ALA A 36 13.76 6.48 -0.49
CA ALA A 36 14.60 5.72 0.43
C ALA A 36 14.00 4.34 0.78
N GLU A 37 12.68 4.25 0.97
CA GLU A 37 11.98 2.98 1.25
C GLU A 37 11.98 2.05 0.03
N ILE A 38 11.83 2.61 -1.18
CA ILE A 38 11.89 1.85 -2.42
C ILE A 38 13.31 1.30 -2.65
N THR A 39 14.33 2.13 -2.48
CA THR A 39 15.74 1.74 -2.68
C THR A 39 16.27 0.82 -1.59
N ALA A 40 15.74 0.91 -0.37
CA ALA A 40 16.03 -0.04 0.71
C ALA A 40 15.55 -1.47 0.40
N GLY A 41 14.64 -1.63 -0.57
CA GLY A 41 13.98 -2.89 -0.90
C GLY A 41 12.92 -3.28 0.13
N GLY A 42 11.98 -4.14 -0.26
CA GLY A 42 10.91 -4.51 0.66
C GLY A 42 9.65 -5.03 -0.01
N THR A 43 8.58 -5.09 0.76
CA THR A 43 7.25 -5.47 0.30
C THR A 43 6.19 -4.50 0.81
N LEU A 44 5.47 -3.87 -0.13
CA LEU A 44 4.26 -3.11 0.13
C LEU A 44 3.05 -4.02 -0.11
N LYS A 45 2.30 -4.31 0.93
CA LYS A 45 1.00 -5.00 0.82
C LYS A 45 -0.11 -3.96 0.83
N LEU A 46 -0.96 -4.01 -0.18
CA LEU A 46 -2.14 -3.16 -0.32
C LEU A 46 -3.36 -4.08 -0.23
N VAL A 47 -4.30 -3.77 0.65
CA VAL A 47 -5.59 -4.45 0.69
C VAL A 47 -6.59 -3.61 -0.09
N MET A 48 -7.10 -4.16 -1.18
CA MET A 48 -8.04 -3.48 -2.06
C MET A 48 -9.50 -3.79 -1.67
N GLY A 49 -10.41 -2.87 -1.97
CA GLY A 49 -11.84 -2.97 -1.71
C GLY A 49 -12.67 -2.15 -2.69
N SER A 50 -13.97 -2.38 -2.73
CA SER A 50 -14.90 -1.77 -3.69
C SER A 50 -15.37 -0.37 -3.30
N THR A 51 -15.14 0.04 -2.05
CA THR A 51 -15.55 1.34 -1.50
C THR A 51 -14.34 2.18 -1.13
N PRO A 52 -14.38 3.51 -1.26
CA PRO A 52 -13.31 4.38 -0.80
C PRO A 52 -13.06 4.20 0.70
N SER A 53 -11.80 4.07 1.10
CA SER A 53 -11.43 4.01 2.51
C SER A 53 -11.56 5.39 3.15
N LYS A 54 -12.24 5.44 4.29
CA LYS A 54 -12.37 6.65 5.11
C LYS A 54 -11.28 6.74 6.19
N THR A 55 -10.36 5.77 6.23
CA THR A 55 -9.40 5.62 7.34
C THR A 55 -7.96 5.54 6.85
N TRP A 56 -7.75 5.13 5.60
CA TRP A 56 -6.43 5.03 5.01
C TRP A 56 -6.09 6.25 4.16
N GLY A 57 -4.88 6.80 4.31
CA GLY A 57 -4.41 7.92 3.50
C GLY A 57 -4.89 9.31 3.96
N LEU A 58 -5.38 9.44 5.20
CA LEU A 58 -5.82 10.72 5.77
C LEU A 58 -4.70 11.58 6.37
N SER A 59 -3.52 11.00 6.58
CA SER A 59 -2.40 11.69 7.22
C SER A 59 -1.36 12.10 6.18
N ASN A 60 -1.15 13.42 6.05
CA ASN A 60 -0.07 14.03 5.27
C ASN A 60 1.24 14.04 6.07
#